data_AF-A0A093VCR5-F1
#
_entry.id   AF-A0A093VCR5-F1
#
_cell.length_a   1.000
_cell.length_b   1.000
_cell.length_c   1.000
_cell.angle_alpha   90.00
_cell.angle_beta   90.00
_cell.angle_gamma   90.00
#
_symmetry.space_group_name_H-M   'P 1'
#
loop_
_entity.id
_entity.type
_entity.pdbx_description
1 polymer ?
#
loop_
_entity_poly.entity_id
_entity_poly.type
_entity_poly.pdbx_seq_one_letter_code
_entity_poly.pdbx_strand_id
1 'polypeptide(L)'
;MVNFNPFAQRESHHHNALITYQVLSVLSWALVLVVGIYYSIHKPDDVEHGHNIWKQANRHPTPFSQNTTITGIYWILLLLSQVSYIWHFFSNNTTLVTSAANVASHFILNNLLIFAFIMLWVRNCFWVAEVILIIHVISQASAYWTHRESPPFVHWPAIAGPYAWSLTALFWNGAVAVHANGLPARIVANVFIWVIFLIGFVHIFAAKDYIFGYSLSILTLSLAVKQIAIKVIALQWIFAFVIFAVFLVGSLYVSSAAYTGRDLWLKRVVAPDSTTDSEREPLLNNP
;
A
#
# COMPACT_ATOMS: atom_id res chain seq x y z
N MET A 1 -34.78 -6.05 0.87
CA MET A 1 -33.89 -5.13 1.60
C MET A 1 -32.65 -4.94 0.75
N VAL A 2 -32.39 -3.72 0.26
CA VAL A 2 -31.16 -3.43 -0.49
C VAL A 2 -30.01 -3.47 0.50
N ASN A 3 -29.04 -4.37 0.28
CA ASN A 3 -27.91 -4.54 1.18
C ASN A 3 -26.96 -3.33 1.02
N PHE A 4 -26.93 -2.44 2.00
CA PHE A 4 -26.05 -1.27 2.00
C PHE A 4 -24.63 -1.67 2.42
N ASN A 5 -23.88 -2.27 1.49
CA ASN A 5 -22.45 -2.48 1.66
C ASN A 5 -21.67 -1.25 1.13
N PRO A 6 -21.00 -0.47 1.99
CA PRO A 6 -20.21 0.70 1.58
C PRO A 6 -18.86 0.33 0.93
N PHE A 7 -18.43 -0.94 1.02
CA PHE A 7 -17.19 -1.45 0.44
C PHE A 7 -17.38 -2.15 -0.91
N ALA A 8 -18.59 -2.14 -1.47
CA ALA A 8 -18.86 -2.77 -2.75
C ALA A 8 -18.56 -1.80 -3.92
N GLN A 9 -18.03 -2.35 -5.01
CA GLN A 9 -17.91 -1.62 -6.28
C GLN A 9 -19.30 -1.30 -6.85
N ARG A 10 -19.46 -0.09 -7.36
CA ARG A 10 -20.71 0.40 -7.95
C ARG A 10 -20.44 1.10 -9.28
N GLU A 11 -21.43 1.04 -10.17
CA GLU A 11 -21.41 1.77 -11.45
C GLU A 11 -21.75 3.26 -11.27
N SER A 12 -22.51 3.58 -10.23
CA SER A 12 -22.93 4.94 -9.93
C SER A 12 -23.14 5.13 -8.43
N HIS A 13 -23.08 6.39 -7.99
CA HIS A 13 -23.27 6.78 -6.60
C HIS A 13 -24.29 7.92 -6.52
N HIS A 14 -25.13 7.90 -5.48
CA HIS A 14 -26.04 9.00 -5.21
C HIS A 14 -25.27 10.28 -4.84
N HIS A 15 -25.80 11.44 -5.20
CA HIS A 15 -25.18 12.74 -4.94
C HIS A 15 -24.81 12.95 -3.46
N ASN A 16 -25.70 12.58 -2.54
CA ASN A 16 -25.44 12.70 -1.09
C ASN A 16 -24.29 11.77 -0.63
N ALA A 17 -24.15 10.59 -1.23
CA ALA A 17 -23.05 9.67 -0.93
C ALA A 17 -21.72 10.24 -1.45
N LEU A 18 -21.72 10.86 -2.63
CA LEU A 18 -20.55 11.53 -3.20
C LEU A 18 -20.06 12.69 -2.31
N ILE A 19 -20.97 13.55 -1.84
CA ILE A 19 -20.63 14.62 -0.90
C ILE A 19 -20.03 14.03 0.40
N THR A 20 -20.65 12.98 0.92
CA THR A 20 -20.16 12.29 2.12
C THR A 20 -18.74 11.78 1.91
N TYR A 21 -18.47 11.11 0.78
CA TYR A 21 -17.14 10.61 0.46
C TYR A 21 -16.12 11.71 0.22
N GLN A 22 -16.49 12.81 -0.42
CA GLN A 22 -15.64 14.00 -0.57
C GLN A 22 -15.20 14.53 0.80
N VAL A 23 -16.17 14.84 1.66
CA VAL A 23 -15.89 15.43 2.97
C VAL A 23 -15.10 14.48 3.85
N LEU A 24 -15.53 13.22 4.00
CA LEU A 24 -14.86 12.27 4.87
C LEU A 24 -13.47 11.85 4.37
N SER A 25 -13.26 11.76 3.05
CA SER A 25 -11.92 11.48 2.51
C SER A 25 -10.94 12.62 2.80
N VAL A 26 -11.37 13.87 2.61
CA VAL A 26 -10.56 15.06 2.95
C VAL A 26 -10.26 15.11 4.44
N LEU A 27 -11.27 14.98 5.29
CA LEU A 27 -11.11 15.06 6.75
C LEU A 27 -10.23 13.94 7.30
N SER A 28 -10.45 12.70 6.86
CA SER A 28 -9.66 11.56 7.33
C SER A 28 -8.20 11.62 6.84
N TRP A 29 -7.95 12.09 5.62
CA TRP A 29 -6.60 12.32 5.11
C TRP A 29 -5.90 13.46 5.88
N ALA A 30 -6.59 14.58 6.10
CA ALA A 30 -6.06 15.70 6.87
C ALA A 30 -5.71 15.28 8.31
N LEU A 31 -6.52 14.43 8.92
CA LEU A 31 -6.24 13.86 10.24
C LEU A 31 -4.91 13.11 10.25
N VAL A 32 -4.69 12.20 9.29
CA VAL A 32 -3.42 11.44 9.17
C VAL A 32 -2.24 12.38 8.92
N LEU A 33 -2.40 13.36 8.02
CA LEU A 33 -1.35 14.32 7.70
C LEU A 33 -0.94 15.13 8.93
N VAL A 34 -1.91 15.74 9.63
CA VAL A 34 -1.67 16.59 10.79
C VAL A 34 -1.05 15.79 11.93
N VAL A 35 -1.61 14.63 12.24
CA VAL A 35 -1.11 13.75 13.31
C VAL A 35 0.26 13.19 12.97
N GLY A 36 0.48 12.80 11.71
CA GLY A 36 1.77 12.32 11.21
C GLY A 36 2.87 13.38 11.28
N ILE A 37 2.59 14.63 10.90
CA ILE A 37 3.53 15.76 11.04
C ILE A 37 3.78 16.06 12.52
N TYR A 38 2.71 16.20 13.31
CA TYR A 38 2.81 16.53 14.73
C TYR A 38 3.68 15.53 15.49
N TYR A 39 3.37 14.24 15.40
CA TYR A 39 4.13 13.18 16.07
C TYR A 39 5.41 12.76 15.35
N SER A 40 5.74 13.33 14.19
CA SER A 40 7.09 13.23 13.64
C SER A 40 8.08 14.10 14.43
N ILE A 41 7.60 15.18 15.03
CA ILE A 41 8.44 16.19 15.70
C ILE A 41 8.26 16.11 17.23
N HIS A 42 7.01 15.93 17.69
CA HIS A 42 6.64 15.97 19.10
C HIS A 42 6.41 14.56 19.67
N LYS A 43 6.72 14.41 20.96
CA LYS A 43 6.30 13.25 21.75
C LYS A 43 4.89 13.48 22.30
N PRO A 44 4.12 12.44 22.67
CA PRO A 44 2.89 12.63 23.42
C PRO A 44 3.18 13.26 24.79
N ASP A 45 2.34 14.21 25.19
CA ASP A 45 2.44 14.87 26.50
C ASP A 45 1.76 14.07 27.61
N ASP A 46 0.86 13.17 27.25
CA ASP A 46 0.06 12.35 28.17
C ASP A 46 0.77 11.09 28.68
N VAL A 47 1.95 10.75 28.14
CA VAL A 47 2.71 9.54 28.54
C VAL A 47 4.18 9.86 28.73
N GLU A 48 4.71 9.65 29.94
CA GLU A 48 6.08 9.99 30.32
C GLU A 48 7.15 9.35 29.42
N HIS A 49 6.94 8.08 29.08
CA HIS A 49 7.87 7.29 28.25
C HIS A 49 7.49 7.26 26.76
N GLY A 50 6.55 8.12 26.33
CA GLY A 50 6.21 8.23 24.93
C GLY A 50 7.29 8.94 24.11
N HIS A 51 7.38 8.60 22.83
CA HIS A 51 8.32 9.23 21.90
C HIS A 51 7.64 9.58 20.58
N ASN A 52 8.25 10.52 19.85
CA ASN A 52 7.85 10.78 18.47
C ASN A 52 8.09 9.53 17.59
N ILE A 53 7.42 9.46 16.44
CA ILE A 53 7.37 8.29 15.55
C ILE A 53 8.78 7.76 15.25
N TRP A 54 9.69 8.65 14.87
CA TRP A 54 11.04 8.30 14.42
C TRP A 54 11.96 7.88 15.56
N LYS A 55 11.85 8.53 16.73
CA LYS A 55 12.61 8.17 17.93
C LYS A 55 12.15 6.83 18.47
N GLN A 56 10.85 6.56 18.45
CA GLN A 56 10.28 5.25 18.80
C GLN A 56 10.88 4.15 17.91
N ALA A 57 10.94 4.39 16.59
CA ALA A 57 11.52 3.47 15.63
C ALA A 57 13.00 3.14 15.89
N ASN A 58 13.78 4.13 16.34
CA ASN A 58 15.20 3.95 16.64
C ASN A 58 15.45 3.32 18.02
N ARG A 59 14.53 3.50 18.97
CA ARG A 59 14.65 2.93 20.32
C ARG A 59 14.35 1.43 20.36
N HIS A 60 13.58 0.92 19.42
CA HIS A 60 13.23 -0.50 19.32
C HIS A 60 13.81 -1.13 18.04
N PRO A 61 15.14 -1.32 17.97
CA PRO A 61 15.76 -2.02 16.85
C PRO A 61 15.37 -3.50 16.88
N THR A 62 14.78 -3.98 15.78
CA THR A 62 14.38 -5.37 15.57
C THR A 62 14.86 -5.82 14.18
N PRO A 63 14.81 -7.13 13.88
CA PRO A 63 15.11 -7.64 12.52
C PRO A 63 14.19 -7.09 11.42
N PHE A 64 13.05 -6.51 11.76
CA PHE A 64 12.12 -5.86 10.81
C PHE A 64 12.15 -4.33 10.89
N SER A 65 13.08 -3.73 11.64
CA SER A 65 13.26 -2.28 11.65
C SER A 65 13.58 -1.76 10.25
N GLN A 66 12.94 -0.64 9.91
CA GLN A 66 13.13 0.08 8.66
C GLN A 66 13.98 1.34 8.85
N ASN A 67 14.55 1.84 7.75
CA ASN A 67 15.30 3.08 7.74
C ASN A 67 14.31 4.24 7.80
N THR A 68 14.42 5.07 8.82
CA THR A 68 13.46 6.16 9.07
C THR A 68 13.42 7.17 7.91
N THR A 69 14.54 7.43 7.25
CA THR A 69 14.61 8.37 6.13
C THR A 69 13.90 7.81 4.89
N ILE A 70 14.20 6.57 4.49
CA ILE A 70 13.57 5.94 3.31
C ILE A 70 12.07 5.73 3.55
N THR A 71 11.69 5.27 4.74
CA THR A 71 10.29 5.14 5.13
C THR A 71 9.57 6.50 5.19
N GLY A 72 10.25 7.56 5.63
CA GLY A 72 9.72 8.92 5.57
C GLY A 72 9.48 9.40 4.14
N ILE A 73 10.42 9.17 3.22
CA ILE A 73 10.26 9.49 1.79
C ILE A 73 9.06 8.74 1.21
N TYR A 74 8.92 7.44 1.51
CA TYR A 74 7.77 6.65 1.08
C TYR A 74 6.44 7.28 1.51
N TRP A 75 6.34 7.68 2.78
CA TRP A 75 5.14 8.32 3.31
C TRP A 75 4.86 9.68 2.69
N ILE A 76 5.88 10.50 2.44
CA ILE A 76 5.72 11.78 1.75
C ILE A 76 5.15 11.55 0.34
N LEU A 77 5.74 10.64 -0.43
CA LEU A 77 5.27 10.31 -1.78
C LEU A 77 3.83 9.78 -1.76
N LEU A 78 3.51 8.90 -0.81
CA LEU A 78 2.17 8.35 -0.65
C LEU A 78 1.15 9.45 -0.32
N LEU A 79 1.43 10.30 0.68
CA LEU A 79 0.52 11.38 1.09
C LEU A 79 0.32 12.42 -0.04
N LEU A 80 1.36 12.75 -0.80
CA LEU A 80 1.24 13.64 -1.97
C LEU A 80 0.39 12.99 -3.07
N SER A 81 0.59 11.70 -3.35
CA SER A 81 -0.22 10.98 -4.33
C SER A 81 -1.70 10.92 -3.92
N GLN A 82 -1.99 10.88 -2.63
CA GLN A 82 -3.36 10.88 -2.10
C GLN A 82 -4.08 12.21 -2.33
N VAL A 83 -3.36 13.33 -2.47
CA VAL A 83 -3.95 14.61 -2.91
C VAL A 83 -4.52 14.47 -4.33
N SER A 84 -3.77 13.83 -5.23
CA SER A 84 -4.25 13.54 -6.59
C SER A 84 -5.51 12.67 -6.57
N TYR A 85 -5.53 11.63 -5.73
CA TYR A 85 -6.72 10.80 -5.56
C TYR A 85 -7.93 11.61 -5.06
N ILE A 86 -7.75 12.42 -4.03
CA ILE A 86 -8.84 13.26 -3.47
C ILE A 86 -9.34 14.27 -4.50
N TRP A 87 -8.45 14.82 -5.33
CA TRP A 87 -8.81 15.75 -6.39
C TRP A 87 -9.78 15.14 -7.42
N HIS A 88 -9.72 13.82 -7.66
CA HIS A 88 -10.62 13.15 -8.61
C HIS A 88 -12.08 13.21 -8.21
N PHE A 89 -12.41 13.38 -6.92
CA PHE A 89 -13.80 13.61 -6.50
C PHE A 89 -14.38 14.93 -7.01
N PHE A 90 -13.53 15.90 -7.37
CA PHE A 90 -13.92 17.23 -7.84
C PHE A 90 -13.76 17.37 -9.36
N SER A 91 -13.48 16.26 -10.06
CA SER A 91 -13.35 16.23 -11.51
C SER A 91 -14.71 16.35 -12.20
N ASN A 92 -14.74 16.99 -13.37
CA ASN A 92 -15.92 16.98 -14.25
C ASN A 92 -16.11 15.62 -14.97
N ASN A 93 -15.15 14.70 -14.85
CA ASN A 93 -15.23 13.38 -15.46
C ASN A 93 -15.88 12.37 -14.52
N THR A 94 -17.08 11.92 -14.87
CA THR A 94 -17.87 10.97 -14.08
C THR A 94 -17.18 9.63 -13.87
N THR A 95 -16.33 9.17 -14.80
CA THR A 95 -15.60 7.90 -14.63
C THR A 95 -14.53 8.01 -13.54
N LEU A 96 -13.83 9.15 -13.47
CA LEU A 96 -12.85 9.44 -12.42
C LEU A 96 -13.53 9.55 -11.05
N VAL A 97 -14.66 10.25 -10.98
CA VAL A 97 -15.44 10.42 -9.74
C VAL A 97 -15.96 9.08 -9.24
N THR A 98 -16.55 8.24 -10.11
CA THR A 98 -17.04 6.90 -9.75
C THR A 98 -15.90 5.99 -9.30
N SER A 99 -14.76 6.01 -9.98
CA SER A 99 -13.60 5.22 -9.59
C SER A 99 -13.06 5.62 -8.21
N ALA A 100 -12.98 6.92 -7.92
CA ALA A 100 -12.60 7.41 -6.59
C ALA A 100 -13.65 7.04 -5.52
N ALA A 101 -14.93 7.21 -5.82
CA ALA A 101 -16.03 6.90 -4.92
C ALA A 101 -16.11 5.41 -4.54
N ASN A 102 -15.76 4.50 -5.46
CA ASN A 102 -15.72 3.07 -5.17
C ASN A 102 -14.70 2.69 -4.10
N VAL A 103 -13.61 3.44 -3.96
CA VAL A 103 -12.53 3.15 -3.00
C VAL A 103 -12.64 4.02 -1.74
N ALA A 104 -13.54 5.02 -1.74
CA ALA A 104 -13.66 6.02 -0.67
C ALA A 104 -13.80 5.41 0.73
N SER A 105 -14.68 4.42 0.92
CA SER A 105 -14.89 3.78 2.22
C SER A 105 -13.63 3.04 2.71
N HIS A 106 -12.90 2.39 1.82
CA HIS A 106 -11.61 1.76 2.15
C HIS A 106 -10.55 2.80 2.50
N PHE A 107 -10.52 3.92 1.77
CA PHE A 107 -9.59 5.03 2.01
C PHE A 107 -9.83 5.70 3.37
N ILE A 108 -11.09 5.96 3.72
CA ILE A 108 -11.47 6.55 5.01
C ILE A 108 -11.08 5.60 6.15
N LEU A 109 -11.43 4.31 6.03
CA LEU A 109 -11.09 3.30 7.03
C LEU A 109 -9.57 3.15 7.18
N ASN A 110 -8.83 3.15 6.07
CA ASN A 110 -7.37 3.16 6.07
C ASN A 110 -6.81 4.29 6.93
N ASN A 111 -7.30 5.52 6.72
CA ASN A 111 -6.80 6.69 7.42
C ASN A 111 -7.10 6.63 8.92
N LEU A 112 -8.28 6.13 9.30
CA LEU A 112 -8.64 5.93 10.71
C LEU A 112 -7.76 4.87 11.38
N LEU A 113 -7.43 3.79 10.67
CA LEU A 113 -6.54 2.73 11.17
C LEU A 113 -5.09 3.22 11.29
N ILE A 114 -4.60 4.01 10.33
CA ILE A 114 -3.29 4.67 10.42
C ILE A 114 -3.25 5.64 11.60
N PHE A 115 -4.29 6.45 11.77
CA PHE A 115 -4.40 7.35 12.92
C PHE A 115 -4.34 6.58 14.24
N ALA A 116 -5.15 5.52 14.39
CA ALA A 116 -5.14 4.67 15.57
C ALA A 116 -3.76 4.04 15.80
N PHE A 117 -3.12 3.52 14.75
CA PHE A 117 -1.77 2.97 14.83
C PHE A 117 -0.76 4.01 15.34
N ILE A 118 -0.73 5.22 14.76
CA ILE A 118 0.19 6.27 15.19
C ILE A 118 -0.01 6.59 16.67
N MET A 119 -1.27 6.76 17.10
CA MET A 119 -1.60 7.09 18.49
C MET A 119 -1.15 6.03 19.48
N LEU A 120 -1.26 4.74 19.11
CA LEU A 120 -0.82 3.62 19.93
C LEU A 120 0.72 3.47 19.91
N TRP A 121 1.33 3.64 18.74
CA TRP A 121 2.78 3.53 18.53
C TRP A 121 3.57 4.51 19.39
N VAL A 122 3.20 5.80 19.36
CA VAL A 122 3.90 6.85 20.13
C VAL A 122 3.72 6.71 21.64
N ARG A 123 2.74 5.91 22.07
CA ARG A 123 2.40 5.63 23.49
C ARG A 123 2.94 4.29 23.97
N ASN A 124 3.74 3.58 23.17
CA ASN A 124 4.28 2.25 23.49
C ASN A 124 3.22 1.12 23.59
N CYS A 125 2.02 1.31 23.05
CA CYS A 125 0.95 0.31 23.08
C CYS A 125 1.09 -0.71 21.93
N PHE A 126 2.24 -1.39 21.83
CA PHE A 126 2.60 -2.18 20.64
C PHE A 126 1.70 -3.39 20.39
N TRP A 127 1.24 -4.08 21.44
CA TRP A 127 0.32 -5.22 21.29
C TRP A 127 -1.05 -4.79 20.76
N VAL A 128 -1.57 -3.66 21.24
CA VAL A 128 -2.84 -3.12 20.73
C VAL A 128 -2.65 -2.57 19.31
N ALA A 129 -1.52 -1.92 19.05
CA ALA A 129 -1.15 -1.47 17.71
C ALA A 129 -1.06 -2.64 16.72
N GLU A 130 -0.60 -3.81 17.17
CA GLU A 130 -0.52 -5.01 16.35
C GLU A 130 -1.90 -5.51 15.93
N VAL A 131 -2.86 -5.54 16.86
CA VAL A 131 -4.25 -5.90 16.55
C VAL A 131 -4.85 -4.93 15.51
N ILE A 132 -4.59 -3.63 15.66
CA ILE A 132 -5.01 -2.63 14.66
C ILE A 132 -4.37 -2.89 13.30
N LEU A 133 -3.09 -3.25 13.25
CA LEU A 133 -2.40 -3.57 12.00
C LEU A 133 -2.90 -4.86 11.35
N ILE A 134 -3.29 -5.89 12.12
CA ILE A 134 -3.94 -7.09 11.58
C ILE A 134 -5.25 -6.72 10.89
N ILE A 135 -6.09 -5.93 11.57
CA ILE A 135 -7.35 -5.42 10.99
C ILE A 135 -7.05 -4.59 9.73
N HIS A 136 -6.00 -3.78 9.77
CA HIS A 136 -5.59 -2.94 8.65
C HIS A 136 -5.16 -3.76 7.43
N VAL A 137 -4.33 -4.78 7.60
CA VAL A 137 -3.90 -5.68 6.52
C VAL A 137 -5.10 -6.43 5.92
N ILE A 138 -6.05 -6.90 6.74
CA ILE A 138 -7.27 -7.56 6.24
C ILE A 138 -8.14 -6.57 5.44
N SER A 139 -8.32 -5.35 5.96
CA SER A 139 -9.06 -4.30 5.28
C SER A 139 -8.43 -3.92 3.92
N GLN A 140 -7.10 -3.80 3.88
CA GLN A 140 -6.35 -3.51 2.67
C GLN A 140 -6.35 -4.66 1.67
N ALA A 141 -6.26 -5.92 2.13
CA ALA A 141 -6.40 -7.08 1.27
C ALA A 141 -7.82 -7.12 0.64
N SER A 142 -8.85 -6.81 1.41
CA SER A 142 -10.22 -6.70 0.90
C SER A 142 -10.35 -5.59 -0.16
N ALA A 143 -9.81 -4.39 0.12
CA ALA A 143 -9.77 -3.28 -0.84
C ALA A 143 -9.04 -3.69 -2.13
N TYR A 144 -7.90 -4.35 -1.98
CA TYR A 144 -7.06 -4.82 -3.09
C TYR A 144 -7.81 -5.75 -4.02
N TRP A 145 -8.39 -6.83 -3.51
CA TRP A 145 -9.05 -7.83 -4.35
C TRP A 145 -10.37 -7.32 -4.93
N THR A 146 -11.07 -6.42 -4.23
CA THR A 146 -12.33 -5.84 -4.71
C THR A 146 -12.10 -4.79 -5.80
N HIS A 147 -11.01 -4.02 -5.71
CA HIS A 147 -10.78 -2.86 -6.56
C HIS A 147 -9.45 -2.92 -7.33
N ARG A 148 -8.95 -4.12 -7.61
CA ARG A 148 -7.65 -4.36 -8.28
C ARG A 148 -7.53 -3.66 -9.63
N GLU A 149 -8.62 -3.55 -10.37
CA GLU A 149 -8.66 -2.96 -11.71
C GLU A 149 -8.82 -1.43 -11.69
N SER A 150 -8.67 -0.81 -10.51
CA SER A 150 -8.70 0.63 -10.39
C SER A 150 -7.58 1.27 -11.22
N PRO A 151 -7.82 2.44 -11.83
CA PRO A 151 -6.79 3.17 -12.53
C PRO A 151 -5.58 3.47 -11.62
N PRO A 152 -4.34 3.55 -12.16
CA PRO A 152 -3.12 3.75 -11.37
C PRO A 152 -3.17 4.89 -10.36
N PHE A 153 -3.82 6.01 -10.71
CA PHE A 153 -3.96 7.20 -9.88
C PHE A 153 -4.97 7.05 -8.72
N VAL A 154 -5.80 6.01 -8.73
CA VAL A 154 -6.61 5.58 -7.56
C VAL A 154 -5.91 4.43 -6.85
N HIS A 155 -5.45 3.46 -7.62
CA HIS A 155 -4.88 2.21 -7.12
C HIS A 155 -3.66 2.46 -6.23
N TRP A 156 -2.70 3.26 -6.68
CA TRP A 156 -1.50 3.53 -5.87
C TRP A 156 -1.82 4.25 -4.54
N PRO A 157 -2.43 5.44 -4.53
CA PRO A 157 -2.65 6.21 -3.30
C PRO A 157 -3.62 5.57 -2.31
N ALA A 158 -4.64 4.85 -2.78
CA ALA A 158 -5.73 4.38 -1.93
C ALA A 158 -5.70 2.87 -1.64
N ILE A 159 -4.95 2.07 -2.42
CA ILE A 159 -4.95 0.61 -2.33
C ILE A 159 -3.52 0.07 -2.19
N ALA A 160 -2.72 0.08 -3.26
CA ALA A 160 -1.44 -0.62 -3.32
C ALA A 160 -0.41 -0.04 -2.34
N GLY A 161 -0.29 1.28 -2.26
CA GLY A 161 0.62 1.94 -1.32
C GLY A 161 0.24 1.69 0.14
N PRO A 162 -1.00 1.98 0.56
CA PRO A 162 -1.42 1.71 1.93
C PRO A 162 -1.35 0.22 2.30
N TYR A 163 -1.66 -0.67 1.36
CA TYR A 163 -1.52 -2.11 1.58
C TYR A 163 -0.06 -2.53 1.81
N ALA A 164 0.88 -2.07 0.98
CA ALA A 164 2.29 -2.36 1.13
C ALA A 164 2.83 -1.86 2.49
N TRP A 165 2.43 -0.66 2.91
CA TRP A 165 2.76 -0.14 4.23
C TRP A 165 2.21 -1.05 5.34
N SER A 166 0.90 -1.32 5.34
CA SER A 166 0.24 -2.09 6.40
C SER A 166 0.88 -3.47 6.60
N LEU A 167 1.28 -4.13 5.51
CA LEU A 167 2.01 -5.39 5.55
C LEU A 167 3.35 -5.22 6.25
N THR A 168 4.17 -4.25 5.84
CA THR A 168 5.49 -4.05 6.47
C THR A 168 5.41 -3.57 7.91
N ALA A 169 4.41 -2.74 8.23
CA ALA A 169 4.17 -2.26 9.58
C ALA A 169 3.75 -3.39 10.52
N LEU A 170 2.97 -4.38 10.04
CA LEU A 170 2.61 -5.57 10.80
C LEU A 170 3.87 -6.32 11.29
N PHE A 171 4.78 -6.70 10.39
CA PHE A 171 6.01 -7.40 10.80
C PHE A 171 6.90 -6.54 11.68
N TRP A 172 6.97 -5.24 11.42
CA TRP A 172 7.80 -4.32 12.18
C TRP A 172 7.28 -4.13 13.62
N ASN A 173 6.01 -3.77 13.78
CA ASN A 173 5.40 -3.57 15.09
C ASN A 173 5.28 -4.89 15.86
N GLY A 174 4.94 -6.00 15.21
CA GLY A 174 4.87 -7.32 15.85
C GLY A 174 6.22 -7.72 16.44
N ALA A 175 7.32 -7.48 15.70
CA ALA A 175 8.67 -7.70 16.22
C ALA A 175 9.00 -6.80 17.43
N VAL A 176 8.48 -5.57 17.47
CA VAL A 176 8.63 -4.68 18.62
C VAL A 176 7.79 -5.16 19.81
N ALA A 177 6.54 -5.57 19.59
CA ALA A 177 5.60 -6.03 20.61
C ALA A 177 6.10 -7.28 21.36
N VAL A 178 6.76 -8.20 20.65
CA VAL A 178 7.35 -9.42 21.24
C VAL A 178 8.79 -9.21 21.71
N HIS A 179 9.31 -7.98 21.68
CA HIS A 179 10.69 -7.65 22.03
C HIS A 179 11.73 -8.53 21.30
N ALA A 180 11.56 -8.68 19.98
CA ALA A 180 12.34 -9.58 19.12
C ALA A 180 13.84 -9.21 19.08
N ASN A 181 14.60 -9.72 20.05
CA ASN A 181 16.02 -9.47 20.24
C ASN A 181 16.83 -10.77 20.27
N GLY A 182 18.11 -10.68 19.89
CA GLY A 182 19.05 -11.82 19.95
C GLY A 182 19.02 -12.74 18.72
N LEU A 183 19.66 -13.91 18.85
CA LEU A 183 19.82 -14.88 17.76
C LEU A 183 18.52 -15.60 17.38
N PRO A 184 17.71 -16.14 18.32
CA PRO A 184 16.48 -16.85 17.96
C PRO A 184 15.49 -15.97 17.19
N ALA A 185 15.29 -14.74 17.65
CA ALA A 185 14.44 -13.75 16.97
C ALA A 185 14.89 -13.49 15.52
N ARG A 186 16.20 -13.51 15.25
CA ARG A 186 16.75 -13.35 13.90
C ARG A 186 16.52 -14.57 13.03
N ILE A 187 16.62 -15.78 13.57
CA ILE A 187 16.31 -17.01 12.83
C ILE A 187 14.84 -16.99 12.41
N VAL A 188 13.94 -16.64 13.33
CA VAL A 188 12.51 -16.51 13.02
C VAL A 188 12.27 -15.41 11.99
N ALA A 189 12.88 -14.24 12.14
CA ALA A 189 12.74 -13.14 11.20
C ALA A 189 13.23 -13.49 9.78
N ASN A 190 14.32 -14.24 9.68
CA ASN A 190 14.85 -14.75 8.42
C ASN A 190 13.86 -15.67 7.68
N VAL A 191 12.97 -16.37 8.40
CA VAL A 191 11.89 -17.16 7.80
C VAL A 191 10.71 -16.25 7.44
N PHE A 192 10.32 -15.36 8.36
CA PHE A 192 9.13 -14.51 8.21
C PHE A 192 9.27 -13.48 7.08
N ILE A 193 10.49 -13.03 6.77
CA ILE A 193 10.72 -12.11 5.64
C ILE A 193 10.30 -12.72 4.29
N TRP A 194 10.35 -14.05 4.16
CA TRP A 194 9.89 -14.74 2.95
C TRP A 194 8.36 -14.76 2.81
N VAL A 195 7.62 -14.48 3.88
CA VAL A 195 6.16 -14.26 3.77
C VAL A 195 5.89 -12.96 3.01
N ILE A 196 6.64 -11.88 3.31
CA ILE A 196 6.58 -10.63 2.54
C ILE A 196 6.93 -10.92 1.08
N PHE A 197 8.00 -11.69 0.84
CA PHE A 197 8.39 -12.12 -0.50
C PHE A 197 7.26 -12.82 -1.24
N LEU A 198 6.67 -13.87 -0.66
CA LEU A 198 5.62 -14.67 -1.30
C LEU A 198 4.40 -13.83 -1.63
N ILE A 199 3.96 -12.98 -0.69
CA ILE A 199 2.83 -12.07 -0.92
C ILE A 199 3.16 -11.12 -2.08
N GLY A 200 4.29 -10.41 -2.03
CA GLY A 200 4.67 -9.49 -3.11
C GLY A 200 4.85 -10.19 -4.46
N PHE A 201 5.45 -11.39 -4.47
CA PHE A 201 5.63 -12.18 -5.69
C PHE A 201 4.29 -12.54 -6.35
N VAL A 202 3.31 -13.00 -5.57
CA VAL A 202 1.96 -13.30 -6.09
C VAL A 202 1.31 -12.04 -6.67
N HIS A 203 1.42 -10.90 -6.00
CA HIS A 203 0.80 -9.66 -6.47
C HIS A 203 1.49 -9.14 -7.75
N ILE A 204 2.81 -9.18 -7.81
CA ILE A 204 3.56 -8.70 -8.97
C ILE A 204 3.34 -9.59 -10.18
N PHE A 205 3.51 -10.91 -10.04
CA PHE A 205 3.55 -11.81 -11.21
C PHE A 205 2.20 -12.45 -11.52
N ALA A 206 1.43 -12.88 -10.51
CA ALA A 206 0.13 -13.51 -10.75
C ALA A 206 -0.97 -12.45 -10.94
N ALA A 207 -1.00 -11.42 -10.08
CA ALA A 207 -1.96 -10.33 -10.21
C ALA A 207 -1.50 -9.21 -11.19
N LYS A 208 -0.28 -9.31 -11.73
CA LYS A 208 0.31 -8.36 -12.70
C LYS A 208 0.39 -6.93 -12.16
N ASP A 209 0.56 -6.78 -10.85
CA ASP A 209 0.53 -5.48 -10.18
C ASP A 209 1.93 -4.95 -9.90
N TYR A 210 2.45 -4.19 -10.87
CA TYR A 210 3.74 -3.54 -10.74
C TYR A 210 3.73 -2.39 -9.73
N ILE A 211 2.59 -1.75 -9.47
CA ILE A 211 2.45 -0.60 -8.55
C ILE A 211 2.64 -1.06 -7.11
N PHE A 212 2.00 -2.17 -6.75
CA PHE A 212 2.21 -2.81 -5.45
C PHE A 212 3.67 -3.26 -5.29
N GLY A 213 4.27 -3.83 -6.34
CA GLY A 213 5.66 -4.23 -6.30
C GLY A 213 6.64 -3.07 -6.14
N TYR A 214 6.41 -1.93 -6.79
CA TYR A 214 7.22 -0.72 -6.56
C TYR A 214 7.10 -0.24 -5.11
N SER A 215 5.89 -0.25 -4.55
CA SER A 215 5.64 0.15 -3.17
C SER A 215 6.38 -0.76 -2.17
N LEU A 216 6.29 -2.09 -2.35
CA LEU A 216 7.05 -3.05 -1.54
C LEU A 216 8.56 -2.96 -1.75
N SER A 217 9.03 -2.65 -2.97
CA SER A 217 10.47 -2.51 -3.24
C SER A 217 11.08 -1.39 -2.39
N ILE A 218 10.43 -0.22 -2.31
CA ILE A 218 10.93 0.91 -1.49
C ILE A 218 10.97 0.53 -0.01
N LEU A 219 9.92 -0.13 0.51
CA LEU A 219 9.84 -0.50 1.92
C LEU A 219 10.79 -1.65 2.29
N THR A 220 11.06 -2.58 1.38
CA THR A 220 12.06 -3.65 1.57
C THR A 220 13.49 -3.12 1.45
N LEU A 221 13.74 -2.14 0.58
CA LEU A 221 15.00 -1.38 0.57
C LEU A 221 15.21 -0.66 1.91
N SER A 222 14.16 -0.01 2.44
CA SER A 222 14.20 0.65 3.75
C SER A 222 14.61 -0.32 4.86
N LEU A 223 14.04 -1.53 4.87
CA LEU A 223 14.42 -2.60 5.79
C LEU A 223 15.87 -3.01 5.58
N ALA A 224 16.28 -3.28 4.34
CA ALA A 224 17.61 -3.76 4.01
C ALA A 224 18.72 -2.80 4.49
N VAL A 225 18.56 -1.50 4.20
CA VAL A 225 19.49 -0.44 4.62
C VAL A 225 19.58 -0.36 6.14
N LYS A 226 18.46 -0.45 6.87
CA LYS A 226 18.46 -0.42 8.34
C LYS A 226 19.13 -1.65 8.93
N GLN A 227 18.92 -2.83 8.35
CA GLN A 227 19.50 -4.07 8.87
C GLN A 227 21.02 -4.12 8.68
N ILE A 228 21.55 -3.55 7.60
CA ILE A 228 23.01 -3.34 7.47
C ILE A 228 23.53 -2.52 8.65
N ALA A 229 22.87 -1.39 8.96
CA ALA A 229 23.29 -0.50 10.05
C ALA A 229 23.17 -1.13 11.45
N ILE A 230 22.17 -1.99 11.67
CA ILE A 230 21.99 -2.68 12.97
C ILE A 230 23.01 -3.82 13.13
N LYS A 231 23.16 -4.68 12.12
CA LYS A 231 24.04 -5.85 12.21
C LYS A 231 24.49 -6.31 10.84
N VAL A 232 25.69 -5.86 10.46
CA VAL A 232 26.34 -6.20 9.17
C VAL A 232 26.51 -7.70 8.99
N ILE A 233 26.82 -8.46 10.05
CA ILE A 233 26.94 -9.93 9.99
C ILE A 233 25.59 -10.57 10.36
N ALA A 234 24.61 -10.50 9.46
CA ALA A 234 23.31 -11.15 9.58
C ALA A 234 22.68 -11.41 8.19
N LEU A 235 21.97 -12.53 8.02
CA LEU A 235 21.31 -12.87 6.75
C LEU A 235 20.13 -11.94 6.40
N GLN A 236 19.53 -11.29 7.41
CA GLN A 236 18.32 -10.48 7.24
C GLN A 236 18.49 -9.37 6.19
N TRP A 237 19.61 -8.65 6.17
CA TRP A 237 19.81 -7.59 5.18
C TRP A 237 20.02 -8.17 3.78
N ILE A 238 20.71 -9.31 3.64
CA ILE A 238 20.91 -9.99 2.36
C ILE A 238 19.56 -10.39 1.77
N PHE A 239 18.71 -11.04 2.58
CA PHE A 239 17.37 -11.44 2.15
C PHE A 239 16.52 -10.23 1.78
N ALA A 240 16.57 -9.16 2.58
CA ALA A 240 15.86 -7.92 2.27
C ALA A 240 16.31 -7.29 0.94
N PHE A 241 17.61 -7.28 0.62
CA PHE A 241 18.13 -6.78 -0.67
C PHE A 241 17.71 -7.67 -1.83
N VAL A 242 17.74 -8.99 -1.67
CA VAL A 242 17.27 -9.94 -2.70
C VAL A 242 15.79 -9.70 -2.99
N ILE A 243 14.96 -9.59 -1.95
CA ILE A 243 13.53 -9.33 -2.07
C ILE A 243 13.28 -7.98 -2.75
N PHE A 244 13.98 -6.93 -2.31
CA PHE A 244 13.95 -5.62 -2.95
C PHE A 244 14.25 -5.71 -4.45
N ALA A 245 15.35 -6.38 -4.82
CA ALA A 245 15.78 -6.50 -6.21
C ALA A 245 14.75 -7.27 -7.04
N VAL A 246 14.22 -8.38 -6.53
CA VAL A 246 13.17 -9.15 -7.24
C VAL A 246 11.90 -8.33 -7.41
N PHE A 247 11.46 -7.59 -6.39
CA PHE A 247 10.29 -6.73 -6.51
C PHE A 247 10.50 -5.59 -7.50
N LEU A 248 11.65 -4.92 -7.46
CA LEU A 248 11.96 -3.83 -8.38
C LEU A 248 12.07 -4.33 -9.83
N VAL A 249 12.86 -5.37 -10.08
CA VAL A 249 13.05 -5.94 -11.43
C VAL A 249 11.76 -6.57 -11.94
N GLY A 250 11.01 -7.27 -11.09
CA GLY A 250 9.71 -7.82 -11.42
C GLY A 250 8.71 -6.74 -11.81
N SER A 251 8.60 -5.67 -11.03
CA SER A 251 7.76 -4.52 -11.37
C SER A 251 8.19 -3.83 -12.66
N LEU A 252 9.49 -3.65 -12.91
CA LEU A 252 10.00 -3.10 -14.17
C LEU A 252 9.62 -4.00 -15.36
N TYR A 253 9.76 -5.31 -15.21
CA TYR A 253 9.40 -6.28 -16.24
C TYR A 253 7.89 -6.22 -16.55
N VAL A 254 7.04 -6.31 -15.53
CA VAL A 254 5.58 -6.32 -15.69
C VAL A 254 5.08 -4.98 -16.22
N SER A 255 5.59 -3.86 -15.72
CA SER A 255 5.22 -2.53 -16.22
C SER A 255 5.67 -2.28 -17.66
N SER A 256 6.85 -2.78 -18.05
CA SER A 256 7.33 -2.72 -19.44
C SER A 256 6.47 -3.58 -20.37
N ALA A 257 6.10 -4.79 -19.96
CA ALA A 257 5.19 -5.65 -20.73
C ALA A 257 3.82 -4.96 -20.93
N ALA A 258 3.26 -4.38 -19.86
CA ALA A 258 2.00 -3.63 -19.93
C ALA A 258 2.09 -2.42 -20.87
N TYR A 259 3.14 -1.62 -20.78
CA TYR A 259 3.32 -0.43 -21.64
C TYR A 259 3.51 -0.79 -23.12
N THR A 260 4.10 -1.96 -23.41
CA THR A 260 4.34 -2.41 -24.79
C THR A 260 3.19 -3.25 -25.37
N GLY A 261 2.06 -3.38 -24.66
CA GLY A 261 0.90 -4.18 -25.10
C GLY A 261 1.22 -5.68 -25.20
N ARG A 262 2.10 -6.17 -24.32
CA ARG A 262 2.56 -7.56 -24.29
C ARG A 262 2.11 -8.29 -23.03
N ASP A 263 1.97 -9.60 -23.12
CA ASP A 263 1.78 -10.46 -21.96
C ASP A 263 3.11 -10.72 -21.22
N LEU A 264 3.05 -11.50 -20.13
CA LEU A 264 4.24 -11.87 -19.35
C LEU A 264 5.25 -12.74 -20.11
N TRP A 265 4.90 -13.23 -21.30
CA TRP A 265 5.78 -13.98 -22.19
C TRP A 265 6.23 -13.14 -23.39
N LEU A 266 6.07 -11.81 -23.30
CA LEU A 266 6.40 -10.83 -24.32
C LEU A 266 5.66 -11.04 -25.65
N LYS A 267 4.57 -11.81 -25.65
CA LYS A 267 3.69 -11.98 -26.81
C LYS A 267 2.75 -10.78 -26.88
N ARG A 268 2.55 -10.23 -28.08
CA ARG A 268 1.62 -9.12 -28.29
C ARG A 268 0.21 -9.59 -27.94
N VAL A 269 -0.47 -8.87 -27.07
CA VAL A 269 -1.89 -9.11 -26.77
C VAL A 269 -2.68 -8.54 -27.94
N VAL A 270 -3.22 -9.42 -28.78
CA VAL A 270 -4.13 -9.01 -29.86
C VAL A 270 -5.46 -8.63 -29.22
N ALA A 271 -5.88 -7.38 -29.38
CA ALA A 271 -7.20 -6.95 -28.93
C ALA A 271 -8.28 -7.73 -29.73
N PRO A 272 -9.33 -8.25 -29.07
CA PRO A 272 -10.37 -9.05 -29.71
C PRO A 272 -11.14 -8.32 -30.83
N ASP A 273 -10.98 -7.01 -30.98
CA ASP A 273 -11.71 -6.21 -31.97
C ASP A 273 -11.03 -6.15 -33.36
N SER A 274 -9.82 -6.69 -33.52
CA SER A 274 -9.06 -6.55 -34.78
C SER A 274 -9.21 -7.70 -35.77
N THR A 275 -9.79 -8.83 -35.36
CA THR A 275 -9.90 -10.03 -36.20
C THR A 275 -11.34 -10.49 -36.49
N THR A 276 -12.34 -9.97 -35.78
CA THR A 276 -13.75 -10.36 -35.97
C THR A 276 -14.56 -9.38 -36.83
N ASP A 277 -14.09 -8.14 -36.99
CA ASP A 277 -14.79 -7.12 -37.80
C ASP A 277 -14.31 -7.09 -39.26
N SER A 278 -13.13 -7.64 -39.54
CA SER A 278 -12.58 -7.76 -40.90
C SER A 278 -13.32 -8.80 -41.77
N GLU A 279 -14.12 -9.68 -41.16
CA GLU A 279 -14.97 -10.65 -41.87
C GLU A 279 -16.40 -10.12 -42.14
N ARG A 280 -16.71 -8.89 -41.69
CA ARG A 280 -18.03 -8.25 -41.83
C ARG A 280 -18.02 -6.96 -42.65
N GLU A 281 -17.03 -6.72 -43.49
CA GLU A 281 -17.15 -5.65 -44.49
C GLU A 281 -18.10 -6.11 -45.62
N PRO A 282 -19.26 -5.45 -45.83
CA PRO A 282 -20.05 -5.70 -47.01
C PRO A 282 -19.26 -5.23 -48.24
N LEU A 283 -19.02 -6.14 -49.18
CA LEU A 283 -18.42 -5.82 -50.48
C LEU A 283 -19.29 -4.77 -51.18
N LEU A 284 -18.91 -3.50 -51.04
CA LEU A 284 -19.45 -2.39 -51.83
C LEU A 284 -18.89 -2.50 -53.25
N ASN A 285 -19.44 -3.42 -54.03
CA ASN A 285 -19.39 -3.33 -55.48
C ASN A 285 -20.49 -2.37 -55.92
N ASN A 286 -20.10 -1.11 -56.11
CA ASN A 286 -20.91 -0.07 -56.74
C ASN A 286 -21.11 -0.39 -58.26
N PRO A 287 -22.22 0.08 -58.85
CA PRO A 287 -22.81 -0.39 -60.11
C PRO A 287 -21.96 -0.19 -61.37
#